data_AF-A0A0S7EM21-F1
#
_entry.id   AF-A0A0S7EM21-F1
#
_cell.length_a   1.000
_cell.length_b   1.000
_cell.length_c   1.000
_cell.angle_alpha   90.00
_cell.angle_beta   90.00
_cell.angle_gamma   90.00
#
_symmetry.space_group_name_H-M   'P 1'
#
loop_
_entity.id
_entity.type
_entity.pdbx_description
1 polymer ?
#
loop_
_entity_poly.entity_id
_entity_poly.type
_entity_poly.pdbx_seq_one_letter_code
_entity_poly.pdbx_strand_id
1 'polypeptide(L)'
;VSWNVARTVKITDPDTYKMIKHCLLQSMKHIQILRDQLVAEGKKISYQSRVKDEPAYYCNECDVEVFNLLFVTCENSSRKTYVVHCEDCTRQRSPNLNNVVVLEQYRIEELMNTYDSFILASSSRQG
;
A
#
# COMPACT_ATOMS: atom_id res chain seq x y z
N VAL A 1 7.94 1.24 2.93
CA VAL A 1 9.27 1.89 2.65
C VAL A 1 9.74 1.82 1.18
N SER A 2 9.73 0.67 0.51
CA SER A 2 10.31 0.47 -0.83
C SER A 2 9.79 1.44 -1.92
N TRP A 3 8.50 1.76 -1.89
CA TRP A 3 7.88 2.73 -2.81
C TRP A 3 8.44 4.16 -2.67
N ASN A 4 8.91 4.55 -1.48
CA ASN A 4 9.57 5.84 -1.32
C ASN A 4 10.98 5.81 -1.90
N VAL A 5 11.72 4.73 -1.63
CA VAL A 5 13.08 4.52 -2.20
C VAL A 5 13.04 4.59 -3.72
N ALA A 6 12.07 3.92 -4.35
CA ALA A 6 11.90 3.92 -5.79
C ALA A 6 11.65 5.31 -6.40
N ARG A 7 11.06 6.23 -5.63
CA ARG A 7 10.75 7.61 -6.07
C ARG A 7 11.89 8.59 -5.86
N THR A 8 12.67 8.42 -4.78
CA THR A 8 13.58 9.47 -4.31
C THR A 8 15.05 9.10 -4.38
N VAL A 9 15.40 7.82 -4.52
CA VAL A 9 16.78 7.33 -4.42
C VAL A 9 17.24 6.74 -5.75
N LYS A 10 18.41 7.18 -6.22
CA LYS A 10 19.11 6.55 -7.34
C LYS A 10 19.88 5.33 -6.83
N ILE A 11 19.58 4.15 -7.37
CA ILE A 11 20.24 2.90 -7.01
C ILE A 11 21.24 2.53 -8.11
N THR A 12 22.51 2.36 -7.72
CA THR A 12 23.59 1.94 -8.64
C THR A 12 23.98 0.48 -8.48
N ASP A 13 23.65 -0.14 -7.34
CA ASP A 13 23.92 -1.55 -7.08
C ASP A 13 22.86 -2.44 -7.78
N PRO A 14 23.26 -3.32 -8.72
CA PRO A 14 22.33 -4.12 -9.51
C PRO A 14 21.46 -5.06 -8.67
N ASP A 15 21.98 -5.62 -7.59
CA ASP A 15 21.25 -6.62 -6.80
C ASP A 15 20.23 -5.95 -5.88
N THR A 16 20.60 -4.83 -5.24
CA THR A 16 19.66 -3.96 -4.52
C THR A 16 18.55 -3.46 -5.44
N TYR A 17 18.88 -3.05 -6.66
CA TYR A 17 17.89 -2.65 -7.66
C TYR A 17 16.91 -3.79 -7.96
N LYS A 18 17.40 -5.01 -8.25
CA LYS A 18 16.54 -6.18 -8.52
C LYS A 18 15.65 -6.51 -7.32
N MET A 19 16.17 -6.46 -6.09
CA MET A 19 15.41 -6.73 -4.87
C MET A 19 14.27 -5.72 -4.69
N ILE A 20 14.57 -4.42 -4.83
CA ILE A 20 13.56 -3.36 -4.73
C ILE A 20 12.53 -3.52 -5.85
N LYS A 21 12.98 -3.69 -7.10
CA LYS A 21 12.10 -3.86 -8.26
C LYS A 21 11.17 -5.05 -8.07
N HIS A 22 11.68 -6.18 -7.59
CA HIS A 22 10.87 -7.35 -7.26
C HIS A 22 9.83 -7.05 -6.17
N CYS A 23 10.24 -6.40 -5.09
CA CYS A 23 9.34 -5.98 -4.00
C CYS A 23 8.19 -5.09 -4.52
N LEU A 24 8.49 -4.10 -5.37
CA LEU A 24 7.47 -3.24 -5.98
C LEU A 24 6.49 -4.04 -6.85
N LEU A 25 7.00 -4.97 -7.68
CA LEU A 25 6.17 -5.80 -8.54
C LEU A 25 5.22 -6.69 -7.72
N GLN A 26 5.72 -7.36 -6.68
CA GLN A 26 4.88 -8.18 -5.80
C GLN A 26 3.84 -7.34 -5.06
N SER A 27 4.23 -6.15 -4.59
CA SER A 27 3.31 -5.21 -3.95
C SER A 27 2.18 -4.79 -4.90
N MET A 28 2.48 -4.40 -6.15
CA MET A 28 1.44 -4.06 -7.13
C MET A 28 0.51 -5.23 -7.45
N LYS A 29 1.06 -6.43 -7.66
CA LYS A 29 0.26 -7.63 -7.93
C LYS A 29 -0.70 -7.92 -6.79
N HIS A 30 -0.22 -7.88 -5.55
CA HIS A 30 -1.04 -8.08 -4.38
C HIS A 30 -2.18 -7.05 -4.28
N ILE A 31 -1.87 -5.76 -4.49
CA ILE A 31 -2.86 -4.68 -4.49
C ILE A 31 -3.92 -4.92 -5.57
N GLN A 32 -3.51 -5.23 -6.80
CA GLN A 32 -4.44 -5.44 -7.91
C GLN A 32 -5.37 -6.62 -7.63
N ILE A 33 -4.82 -7.76 -7.19
CA ILE A 33 -5.60 -8.95 -6.86
C ILE A 33 -6.61 -8.66 -5.74
N LEU A 34 -6.16 -8.02 -4.66
CA LEU A 34 -7.03 -7.68 -3.53
C LEU A 34 -8.13 -6.70 -3.95
N ARG A 35 -7.79 -5.69 -4.74
CA ARG A 35 -8.76 -4.73 -5.30
C ARG A 35 -9.82 -5.44 -6.13
N ASP A 36 -9.43 -6.35 -7.00
CA ASP A 36 -10.35 -7.09 -7.86
C ASP A 36 -11.27 -8.03 -7.05
N GLN A 37 -10.73 -8.68 -6.01
CA GLN A 37 -11.51 -9.49 -5.06
C GLN A 37 -12.56 -8.64 -4.33
N LEU A 38 -12.17 -7.50 -3.78
CA LEU A 38 -13.08 -6.58 -3.09
C LEU A 38 -14.20 -6.08 -4.01
N VAL A 39 -13.87 -5.72 -5.25
CA VAL A 39 -14.85 -5.29 -6.25
C VAL A 39 -15.80 -6.43 -6.61
N ALA A 40 -15.28 -7.65 -6.80
CA ALA A 40 -16.10 -8.83 -7.07
C ALA A 40 -17.05 -9.18 -5.91
N GLU A 41 -16.63 -8.93 -4.67
CA GLU A 41 -17.46 -9.04 -3.46
C GLU A 41 -18.46 -7.86 -3.28
N GLY A 42 -18.49 -6.91 -4.22
CA GLY A 42 -19.38 -5.74 -4.17
C GLY A 42 -18.93 -4.66 -3.18
N LYS A 43 -17.70 -4.72 -2.68
CA LYS A 43 -17.17 -3.74 -1.74
C LYS A 43 -16.79 -2.46 -2.46
N LYS A 44 -17.34 -1.33 -2.00
CA LYS A 44 -16.92 -0.01 -2.46
C LYS A 44 -15.52 0.33 -1.91
N ILE A 45 -14.62 0.67 -2.82
CA ILE A 45 -13.29 1.21 -2.52
C ILE A 45 -13.33 2.72 -2.76
N SER A 46 -13.00 3.48 -1.73
CA SER A 46 -12.93 4.95 -1.80
C SER A 46 -11.50 5.40 -2.02
N TYR A 47 -11.26 6.23 -3.02
CA TYR A 47 -9.95 6.85 -3.19
C TYR A 47 -9.73 7.95 -2.14
N GLN A 48 -8.60 7.88 -1.44
CA GLN A 48 -8.14 8.90 -0.50
C GLN A 48 -6.63 9.06 -0.63
N SER A 49 -6.22 10.02 -1.46
CA SER A 49 -4.81 10.37 -1.64
C SER A 49 -4.13 10.69 -0.31
N ARG A 50 -2.87 10.31 -0.21
CA ARG A 50 -2.03 10.67 0.95
C ARG A 50 -1.86 12.16 1.10
N VAL A 51 -1.79 12.62 2.35
CA VAL A 51 -1.41 14.00 2.66
C VAL A 51 0.11 14.10 2.89
N LYS A 52 0.64 15.32 2.78
CA LYS A 52 2.05 15.58 3.05
C LYS A 52 2.39 15.16 4.49
N ASP A 53 3.54 14.50 4.66
CA ASP A 53 4.05 14.03 5.95
C ASP A 53 3.16 13.03 6.69
N GLU A 54 2.20 12.41 5.98
CA GLU A 54 1.39 11.32 6.54
C GLU A 54 2.30 10.12 6.89
N PRO A 55 2.13 9.49 8.08
CA PRO A 55 2.88 8.31 8.46
C PRO A 55 2.40 7.05 7.71
N ALA A 56 3.24 6.02 7.65
CA ALA A 56 2.79 4.70 7.21
C ALA A 56 1.76 4.15 8.20
N TYR A 57 0.76 3.43 7.69
CA TYR A 57 -0.24 2.79 8.52
C TYR A 57 0.19 1.38 8.89
N TYR A 58 -0.18 0.98 10.10
CA TYR A 58 0.04 -0.35 10.64
C TYR A 58 -1.29 -0.90 11.14
N CYS A 59 -1.47 -2.20 11.02
CA CYS A 59 -2.65 -2.88 11.53
C CYS A 59 -2.69 -2.77 13.05
N ASN A 60 -3.82 -2.31 13.60
CA ASN A 60 -4.04 -2.17 15.04
C ASN A 60 -3.93 -3.49 15.84
N GLU A 61 -3.95 -4.64 15.17
CA GLU A 61 -4.01 -5.96 15.82
C GLU A 61 -2.70 -6.73 15.79
N CYS A 62 -1.92 -6.57 14.71
CA CYS A 62 -0.72 -7.38 14.47
C CYS A 62 0.49 -6.57 14.04
N ASP A 63 0.40 -5.23 14.09
CA ASP A 63 1.48 -4.28 13.79
C ASP A 63 2.12 -4.42 12.40
N VAL A 64 1.49 -5.16 11.48
CA VAL A 64 1.95 -5.28 10.08
C VAL A 64 1.69 -3.97 9.32
N GLU A 65 2.62 -3.55 8.47
CA GLU A 65 2.42 -2.39 7.57
C GLU A 65 1.22 -2.65 6.64
N VAL A 66 0.28 -1.71 6.59
CA VAL A 66 -0.88 -1.75 5.69
C VAL A 66 -0.66 -0.72 4.61
N PHE A 67 -0.31 -1.18 3.41
CA PHE A 67 0.03 -0.32 2.29
C PHE A 67 -1.08 -0.26 1.24
N ASN A 68 -1.39 0.95 0.80
CA ASN A 68 -2.34 1.31 -0.25
C ASN A 68 -3.82 1.05 0.04
N LEU A 69 -4.21 -0.19 0.35
CA LEU A 69 -5.60 -0.56 0.66
C LEU A 69 -5.79 -0.64 2.17
N LEU A 70 -6.39 0.40 2.75
CA LEU A 70 -6.61 0.51 4.20
C LEU A 70 -8.01 0.03 4.57
N PHE A 71 -8.10 -0.90 5.52
CA PHE A 71 -9.38 -1.36 6.08
C PHE A 71 -9.65 -0.59 7.37
N VAL A 72 -10.59 0.35 7.31
CA VAL A 72 -10.87 1.28 8.40
C VAL A 72 -12.16 0.89 9.11
N THR A 73 -12.10 0.78 10.43
CA THR A 73 -13.28 0.64 11.28
C THR A 73 -13.41 1.84 12.21
N CYS A 74 -14.63 2.09 12.70
CA CYS A 74 -14.87 3.10 13.73
C CYS A 74 -15.06 2.39 15.06
N GLU A 75 -14.14 2.61 15.99
CA GLU A 75 -14.24 2.11 17.36
C GLU A 75 -14.77 3.19 18.30
N ASN A 76 -15.37 2.77 19.43
CA ASN A 76 -15.91 3.57 20.53
C ASN A 76 -17.10 4.51 20.21
N SER A 77 -18.21 4.31 20.94
CA SER A 77 -19.48 5.03 20.77
C SER A 77 -19.44 6.50 21.21
N SER A 78 -18.47 6.90 22.03
CA SER A 78 -18.39 8.23 22.64
C SER A 78 -17.42 9.20 21.93
N ARG A 79 -16.36 8.67 21.31
CA ARG A 79 -15.41 9.42 20.48
C ARG A 79 -15.09 8.53 19.28
N LYS A 80 -15.66 8.86 18.12
CA LYS A 80 -15.43 8.11 16.87
C LYS A 80 -13.93 8.13 16.54
N THR A 81 -13.22 7.06 16.89
CA THR A 81 -11.83 6.87 16.52
C THR A 81 -11.77 5.92 15.35
N TYR A 82 -11.14 6.35 14.27
CA TYR A 82 -10.92 5.53 13.08
C TYR A 82 -9.61 4.79 13.23
N VAL A 83 -9.63 3.48 13.07
CA VAL A 83 -8.47 2.60 13.22
C VAL A 83 -8.26 1.81 11.92
N VAL A 84 -7.00 1.53 11.60
CA VAL A 84 -6.61 0.78 10.40
C VAL A 84 -6.30 -0.66 10.76
N HIS A 85 -6.76 -1.59 9.94
CA HIS A 85 -6.44 -3.01 10.03
C HIS A 85 -5.90 -3.53 8.68
N CYS A 86 -5.16 -4.65 8.72
CA CYS A 86 -4.87 -5.42 7.53
C CYS A 86 -6.11 -6.23 7.09
N GLU A 87 -6.07 -6.77 5.87
CA GLU A 87 -7.13 -7.62 5.35
C GLU A 87 -7.40 -8.82 6.27
N ASP A 88 -6.36 -9.55 6.66
CA ASP A 88 -6.49 -10.79 7.44
C ASP A 88 -7.21 -10.56 8.77
N CYS A 89 -6.77 -9.59 9.57
CA CYS A 89 -7.40 -9.26 10.84
C CYS A 89 -8.84 -8.74 10.65
N THR A 90 -9.09 -8.01 9.56
CA THR A 90 -10.44 -7.55 9.23
C THR A 90 -11.36 -8.72 8.91
N ARG A 91 -10.92 -9.65 8.04
CA ARG A 91 -11.72 -10.81 7.64
C ARG A 91 -11.92 -11.81 8.77
N GLN A 92 -10.96 -11.96 9.69
CA GLN A 92 -11.13 -12.78 10.90
C GLN A 92 -12.27 -12.27 11.79
N ARG A 93 -12.43 -10.95 11.92
CA ARG A 93 -13.50 -10.31 12.71
C ARG A 93 -14.82 -10.22 11.97
N SER A 94 -14.76 -9.90 10.68
CA SER A 94 -15.91 -9.62 9.82
C SER A 94 -15.62 -10.17 8.42
N PRO A 95 -15.93 -11.47 8.18
CA PRO A 95 -15.63 -12.12 6.90
C PRO A 95 -16.22 -11.41 5.68
N ASN A 96 -17.40 -10.79 5.85
CA ASN A 96 -18.12 -10.04 4.81
C ASN A 96 -17.79 -8.53 4.82
N LEU A 97 -16.79 -8.09 5.61
CA LEU A 97 -16.36 -6.70 5.71
C LEU A 97 -17.50 -5.72 6.06
N ASN A 98 -18.46 -6.19 6.86
CA ASN A 98 -19.55 -5.36 7.39
C ASN A 98 -18.98 -4.26 8.28
N ASN A 99 -19.48 -3.03 8.13
CA ASN A 99 -19.03 -1.83 8.86
C ASN A 99 -17.54 -1.47 8.68
N VAL A 100 -16.91 -1.99 7.62
CA VAL A 100 -15.54 -1.63 7.23
C VAL A 100 -15.58 -0.62 6.08
N VAL A 101 -14.77 0.42 6.12
CA VAL A 101 -14.51 1.31 4.98
C VAL A 101 -13.18 0.92 4.36
N VAL A 102 -13.13 0.72 3.04
CA VAL A 102 -11.87 0.47 2.34
C VAL A 102 -11.41 1.74 1.63
N LEU A 103 -10.18 2.15 1.91
CA LEU A 103 -9.55 3.33 1.30
C LEU A 103 -8.39 2.90 0.40
N GLU A 104 -8.27 3.51 -0.78
CA GLU A 104 -7.14 3.36 -1.71
C GLU A 104 -6.32 4.64 -1.74
N GLN A 105 -5.03 4.56 -1.41
CA GLN A 105 -4.16 5.74 -1.27
C GLN A 105 -3.45 6.17 -2.55
N TYR A 106 -3.18 5.21 -3.43
CA TYR A 106 -2.49 5.38 -4.70
C TYR A 106 -3.23 4.56 -5.74
N ARG A 107 -3.50 5.16 -6.90
CA ARG A 107 -4.05 4.40 -8.02
C ARG A 107 -3.01 3.45 -8.59
N ILE A 108 -3.47 2.38 -9.22
CA ILE A 108 -2.61 1.43 -9.93
C ILE A 108 -1.76 2.15 -10.98
N GLU A 109 -2.30 3.14 -11.69
CA GLU A 109 -1.52 3.90 -12.67
C GLU A 109 -0.34 4.66 -12.04
N GLU A 110 -0.53 5.23 -10.85
CA GLU A 110 0.53 5.94 -10.12
C GLU A 110 1.67 4.98 -9.69
N LEU A 111 1.29 3.79 -9.25
CA LEU A 111 2.22 2.74 -8.87
C LEU A 111 2.99 2.20 -10.08
N MET A 112 2.30 1.96 -11.21
CA MET A 112 2.93 1.54 -12.46
C MET A 112 3.93 2.58 -12.96
N ASN A 113 3.55 3.86 -12.99
CA ASN A 113 4.44 4.94 -13.40
C ASN A 113 5.71 5.00 -12.54
N THR A 114 5.57 4.85 -11.22
CA THR A 114 6.70 4.80 -10.30
C THR A 114 7.57 3.57 -10.54
N TYR A 115 6.94 2.41 -10.76
CA TYR A 115 7.65 1.18 -11.06
C TYR A 115 8.44 1.32 -12.36
N ASP A 116 7.85 1.76 -13.47
CA ASP A 116 8.50 1.86 -14.77
C ASP A 116 9.64 2.88 -14.76
N SER A 117 9.46 3.99 -14.04
CA SER A 117 10.49 5.04 -13.89
C SER A 117 11.66 4.62 -13.00
N PHE A 118 11.48 3.62 -12.13
CA PHE A 118 12.55 3.11 -11.28
C PHE A 118 13.52 2.25 -12.09
N ILE A 119 14.64 2.84 -12.50
CA ILE A 119 15.68 2.22 -13.31
C ILE A 119 17.03 2.20 -12.56
N LEU A 120 17.88 1.24 -12.92
CA LEU A 120 19.25 1.17 -12.40
C LEU A 120 20.04 2.39 -12.89
N ALA A 121 20.57 3.18 -11.95
CA ALA A 121 21.42 4.30 -12.28
C ALA A 121 22.78 3.80 -12.79
N SER A 122 23.28 4.38 -13.87
CA SER A 122 24.66 4.16 -14.28
C SER A 122 25.59 4.70 -13.19
N SER A 123 26.63 3.93 -12.86
CA SER A 123 27.75 4.47 -12.11
C SER A 123 28.49 5.43 -13.03
N SER A 124 28.17 6.72 -12.93
CA SER A 124 28.99 7.76 -13.55
C SER A 124 30.41 7.58 -13.02
N ARG A 125 31.32 7.05 -13.85
CA ARG A 125 32.75 7.25 -13.60
C ARG A 125 32.94 8.76 -13.66
N GLN A 126 33.09 9.40 -12.51
CA GLN A 126 33.71 10.72 -12.45
C GLN A 126 35.13 10.49 -12.98
N GLY A 127 35.32 10.79 -14.26
CA GLY A 127 36.64 10.93 -14.87
C GLY A 127 37.17 12.33 -14.62
#